data_AF-A0A9D6VGI2-F1
#
_entry.id   AF-A0A9D6VGI2-F1
#
_cell.length_a   1.000
_cell.length_b   1.000
_cell.length_c   1.000
_cell.angle_alpha   90.00
_cell.angle_beta   90.00
_cell.angle_gamma   90.00
#
_symmetry.space_group_name_H-M   'P 1'
#
loop_
_entity.id
_entity.type
_entity.pdbx_description
1 polymer ?
#
loop_
_entity_poly.entity_id
_entity_poly.type
_entity_poly.pdbx_seq_one_letter_code
_entity_poly.pdbx_strand_id
1 'polypeptide(L)'
;MCHNCISHGGDGGKWFHAAENFAAGLYRRQKKAAQQKAQKAEKKTGEIINPLQPPPEYYMTEDGEFALQPGAQVDLDIMFSDLMREVLEATGKDVKKLPILKKKVNSFMENYHFGQVITLEEAEQMLEITYPIGIMECICKRESRGMYKNDDAMTCLSLGVGIYKWERWPETFRNFQFLSVKEAKQRLRHFDRRGNVHTLWTFYTPYIGGICNCEYPTCLGIRGRIDYDVSEILLKGEYCAKPVHDKCIGCGECITFCQFGAMSLQVSRNKVNINMNKCFGCAQCANHCRHEAIEMVERMTTPGLRDIW
;
A
#
# COMPACT_ATOMS: atom_id res chain seq x y z
N MET A 1 1.93 11.74 11.17
CA MET A 1 0.49 11.78 10.96
C MET A 1 0.26 12.15 9.53
N CYS A 2 0.06 11.11 8.72
CA CYS A 2 -0.42 11.25 7.36
C CYS A 2 -1.76 12.00 7.30
N HIS A 3 -2.19 12.38 6.10
CA HIS A 3 -3.47 13.06 5.90
C HIS A 3 -4.62 12.35 6.62
N ASN A 4 -4.67 11.01 6.57
CA ASN A 4 -5.68 10.23 7.27
C ASN A 4 -5.60 10.35 8.80
N CYS A 5 -4.39 10.27 9.38
CA CYS A 5 -4.14 10.50 10.81
C CYS A 5 -4.61 11.89 11.25
N ILE A 6 -4.29 12.94 10.47
CA ILE A 6 -4.67 14.33 10.77
C ILE A 6 -6.19 14.52 10.64
N SER A 7 -6.77 14.01 9.56
CA SER A 7 -8.17 14.25 9.20
C SER A 7 -9.17 13.44 10.04
N HIS A 8 -8.73 12.29 10.60
CA HIS A 8 -9.63 11.30 11.18
C HIS A 8 -9.22 10.76 12.56
N GLY A 9 -7.99 11.02 13.01
CA GLY A 9 -7.46 10.51 14.26
C GLY A 9 -7.78 11.40 15.44
N GLY A 10 -9.03 11.37 15.92
CA GLY A 10 -9.49 12.25 17.01
C GLY A 10 -8.59 12.29 18.27
N ASP A 11 -7.72 11.30 18.48
CA ASP A 11 -6.75 11.14 19.56
C ASP A 11 -5.28 11.41 19.16
N GLY A 12 -5.00 11.74 17.90
CA GLY A 12 -3.65 11.97 17.36
C GLY A 12 -2.83 10.69 17.17
N GLY A 13 -3.46 9.51 17.18
CA GLY A 13 -2.81 8.22 16.95
C GLY A 13 -2.55 7.90 15.47
N LYS A 14 -1.75 6.85 15.20
CA LYS A 14 -1.61 6.29 13.84
C LYS A 14 -2.90 5.55 13.48
N TRP A 15 -3.43 5.78 12.28
CA TRP A 15 -4.77 5.29 11.89
C TRP A 15 -4.93 3.77 12.01
N PHE A 16 -3.87 3.02 11.79
CA PHE A 16 -3.88 1.57 11.90
C PHE A 16 -3.83 1.05 13.33
N HIS A 17 -3.30 1.81 14.28
CA HIS A 17 -3.29 1.41 15.70
C HIS A 17 -4.64 1.62 16.38
N ALA A 18 -5.49 2.53 15.87
CA ALA A 18 -6.80 2.86 16.45
C ALA A 18 -7.91 2.77 15.40
N ALA A 19 -7.88 1.77 14.53
CA ALA A 19 -8.74 1.69 13.33
C ALA A 19 -10.25 1.90 13.63
N GLU A 20 -10.74 1.49 14.80
CA GLU A 20 -12.12 1.72 15.24
C GLU A 20 -12.49 3.21 15.36
N ASN A 21 -11.59 4.04 15.90
CA ASN A 21 -11.79 5.48 16.09
C ASN A 21 -11.85 6.20 14.74
N PHE A 22 -10.99 5.77 13.82
CA PHE A 22 -10.92 6.26 12.46
C PHE A 22 -12.14 5.83 11.64
N ALA A 23 -12.61 4.61 11.90
CA ALA A 23 -13.61 4.00 11.05
C ALA A 23 -14.97 4.69 11.12
N ALA A 24 -15.38 5.10 12.32
CA ALA A 24 -16.67 5.76 12.53
C ALA A 24 -16.73 7.15 11.86
N GLY A 25 -15.62 7.89 11.85
CA GLY A 25 -15.54 9.22 11.23
C GLY A 25 -15.51 9.16 9.70
N LEU A 26 -14.68 8.27 9.15
CA LEU A 26 -14.57 8.00 7.71
C LEU A 26 -15.89 7.49 7.14
N TYR A 27 -16.49 6.46 7.77
CA TYR A 27 -17.74 5.85 7.29
C TYR A 27 -18.90 6.84 7.24
N ARG A 28 -19.08 7.70 8.27
CA ARG A 28 -20.17 8.68 8.31
C ARG A 28 -20.04 9.75 7.22
N ARG A 29 -18.82 10.17 6.89
CA ARG A 29 -18.55 11.17 5.84
C ARG A 29 -18.68 10.56 4.45
N GLN A 30 -18.06 9.40 4.20
CA GLN A 30 -18.15 8.71 2.91
C GLN A 30 -19.60 8.33 2.57
N LYS A 31 -20.39 7.86 3.53
CA LYS A 31 -21.80 7.52 3.29
C LYS A 31 -22.63 8.74 2.88
N LYS A 32 -22.45 9.90 3.54
CA LYS A 32 -23.13 11.16 3.16
C LYS A 32 -22.63 11.71 1.82
N ALA A 33 -21.32 11.67 1.58
CA ALA A 33 -20.71 12.16 0.34
C ALA A 33 -21.12 11.30 -0.87
N ALA A 34 -21.06 9.97 -0.76
CA ALA A 34 -21.46 9.04 -1.81
C ALA A 34 -22.94 9.19 -2.17
N GLN A 35 -23.83 9.37 -1.18
CA GLN A 35 -25.27 9.56 -1.42
C GLN A 35 -25.59 10.89 -2.13
N GLN A 36 -24.90 11.98 -1.79
CA GLN A 36 -25.12 13.29 -2.42
C GLN A 36 -24.50 13.38 -3.82
N LYS A 37 -23.33 12.76 -4.04
CA LYS A 37 -22.59 12.85 -5.32
C LYS A 37 -23.11 11.90 -6.40
N ALA A 38 -23.73 10.77 -6.02
CA ALA A 38 -24.34 9.83 -6.96
C ALA A 38 -25.50 10.44 -7.78
N GLN A 39 -26.11 11.55 -7.34
CA GLN A 39 -27.22 12.20 -8.05
C GLN A 39 -26.78 13.00 -9.30
N LYS A 40 -25.47 13.26 -9.48
CA LYS A 40 -24.93 14.05 -10.61
C LYS A 40 -23.82 13.34 -11.42
N ALA A 41 -23.60 12.04 -11.18
CA ALA A 41 -22.51 11.30 -11.78
C ALA A 41 -22.97 10.49 -13.00
N GLU A 42 -22.13 10.41 -14.03
CA GLU A 42 -22.39 9.53 -15.17
C GLU A 42 -22.08 8.08 -14.77
N LYS A 43 -23.04 7.18 -14.99
CA LYS A 43 -22.85 5.73 -14.86
C LYS A 43 -21.88 5.25 -15.94
N LYS A 44 -20.82 4.58 -15.53
CA LYS A 44 -19.88 3.91 -16.44
C LYS A 44 -19.75 2.45 -16.03
N THR A 45 -19.75 1.59 -17.03
CA THR A 45 -19.26 0.22 -16.88
C THR A 45 -17.75 0.26 -17.01
N GLY A 46 -17.03 -0.36 -16.05
CA GLY A 46 -15.63 -0.71 -16.31
C GLY A 46 -15.52 -1.70 -17.46
N GLU A 47 -14.32 -1.90 -17.98
CA GLU A 47 -14.04 -3.13 -18.71
C GLU A 47 -13.52 -4.13 -17.68
N ILE A 48 -14.28 -5.19 -17.41
CA ILE A 48 -13.71 -6.39 -16.80
C ILE A 48 -13.40 -7.31 -17.97
N ILE A 49 -12.10 -7.48 -18.22
CA ILE A 49 -11.54 -8.38 -19.25
C ILE A 49 -12.04 -9.80 -19.05
N ASN A 50 -12.29 -10.14 -17.79
CA ASN A 50 -12.85 -11.41 -17.41
C ASN A 50 -11.96 -12.62 -17.73
N PRO A 51 -12.29 -13.80 -17.18
CA PRO A 51 -13.03 -14.71 -18.08
C PRO A 51 -14.49 -15.06 -17.69
N LEU A 52 -14.94 -14.93 -16.43
CA LEU A 52 -16.30 -15.31 -15.99
C LEU A 52 -17.35 -14.32 -15.34
N GLN A 53 -17.12 -13.04 -15.01
CA GLN A 53 -18.14 -12.02 -14.69
C GLN A 53 -18.06 -10.65 -15.43
N PRO A 54 -19.21 -9.99 -15.71
CA PRO A 54 -19.25 -8.65 -16.27
C PRO A 54 -18.78 -7.58 -15.25
N PRO A 55 -18.26 -6.44 -15.74
CA PRO A 55 -17.76 -5.34 -14.93
C PRO A 55 -18.78 -4.78 -13.94
N PRO A 56 -18.39 -4.46 -12.69
CA PRO A 56 -19.26 -3.73 -11.80
C PRO A 56 -19.49 -2.32 -12.36
N GLU A 57 -20.74 -1.87 -12.30
CA GLU A 57 -21.08 -0.49 -12.60
C GLU A 57 -20.42 0.42 -11.56
N TYR A 58 -19.73 1.46 -12.02
CA TYR A 58 -19.22 2.54 -11.18
C TYR A 58 -19.69 3.88 -11.73
N TYR A 59 -19.49 4.94 -10.95
CA TYR A 59 -19.86 6.29 -11.35
C TYR A 59 -18.61 7.17 -11.32
N MET A 60 -18.52 8.08 -12.28
CA MET A 60 -17.56 9.17 -12.25
C MET A 60 -18.31 10.47 -12.08
N THR A 61 -17.93 11.27 -11.10
CA THR A 61 -18.42 12.65 -10.99
C THR A 61 -17.79 13.52 -12.08
N GLU A 62 -18.39 14.68 -12.37
CA GLU A 62 -17.79 15.71 -13.24
C GLU A 62 -16.40 16.13 -12.74
N ASP A 63 -16.18 16.05 -11.43
CA ASP A 63 -14.90 16.32 -10.77
C ASP A 63 -13.91 15.14 -10.88
N GLY A 64 -14.25 14.04 -11.55
CA GLY A 64 -13.36 12.90 -11.73
C GLY A 64 -13.19 12.02 -10.49
N GLU A 65 -14.16 12.03 -9.57
CA GLU A 65 -14.17 11.11 -8.43
C GLU A 65 -14.81 9.77 -8.80
N PHE A 66 -14.23 8.68 -8.27
CA PHE A 66 -14.67 7.30 -8.50
C PHE A 66 -15.57 6.82 -7.37
N ALA A 67 -16.71 6.22 -7.70
CA ALA A 67 -17.61 5.60 -6.72
C ALA A 67 -18.20 4.28 -7.22
N LEU A 68 -18.31 3.29 -6.34
CA LEU A 68 -18.98 2.01 -6.61
C LEU A 68 -20.49 2.06 -6.31
N GLN A 69 -21.29 1.25 -7.00
CA GLN A 69 -22.70 1.08 -6.64
C GLN A 69 -22.86 0.50 -5.23
N PRO A 70 -23.87 0.97 -4.47
CA PRO A 70 -24.22 0.33 -3.20
C PRO A 70 -24.49 -1.17 -3.39
N GLY A 71 -23.74 -2.00 -2.67
CA GLY A 71 -23.87 -3.47 -2.74
C GLY A 71 -23.10 -4.14 -3.88
N ALA A 72 -22.33 -3.39 -4.69
CA ALA A 72 -21.46 -3.97 -5.71
C ALA A 72 -20.46 -4.96 -5.09
N GLN A 73 -20.35 -6.14 -5.69
CA GLN A 73 -19.37 -7.15 -5.30
C GLN A 73 -18.14 -7.02 -6.20
N VAL A 74 -17.12 -6.33 -5.69
CA VAL A 74 -15.90 -6.03 -6.45
C VAL A 74 -14.69 -6.55 -5.69
N ASP A 75 -13.81 -7.25 -6.39
CA ASP A 75 -12.44 -7.51 -5.94
C ASP A 75 -11.63 -6.21 -6.13
N LEU A 76 -11.31 -5.55 -5.02
CA LEU A 76 -10.63 -4.25 -5.03
C LEU A 76 -9.20 -4.34 -5.57
N ASP A 77 -8.53 -5.49 -5.39
CA ASP A 77 -7.18 -5.69 -5.89
C ASP A 77 -7.18 -5.85 -7.42
N ILE A 78 -8.15 -6.60 -7.96
CA ILE A 78 -8.33 -6.72 -9.43
C ILE A 78 -8.69 -5.35 -10.03
N MET A 79 -9.65 -4.65 -9.43
CA MET A 79 -10.03 -3.30 -9.87
C MET A 79 -8.83 -2.35 -9.87
N PHE A 80 -8.01 -2.40 -8.82
CA PHE A 80 -6.77 -1.63 -8.78
C PHE A 80 -5.83 -1.99 -9.95
N SER A 81 -5.61 -3.28 -10.19
CA SER A 81 -4.77 -3.77 -11.29
C SER A 81 -5.26 -3.26 -12.65
N ASP A 82 -6.57 -3.31 -12.91
CA ASP A 82 -7.20 -2.85 -14.14
C ASP A 82 -7.06 -1.33 -14.32
N LEU A 83 -7.36 -0.56 -13.28
CA LEU A 83 -7.22 0.90 -13.30
C LEU A 83 -5.76 1.32 -13.55
N MET A 84 -4.81 0.60 -12.96
CA MET A 84 -3.39 0.83 -13.21
C MET A 84 -2.97 0.45 -14.64
N ARG A 85 -3.59 -0.57 -15.23
CA ARG A 85 -3.39 -0.94 -16.63
C ARG A 85 -3.75 0.21 -17.57
N GLU A 86 -4.86 0.91 -17.33
CA GLU A 86 -5.24 2.10 -18.12
C GLU A 86 -4.16 3.19 -18.04
N VAL A 87 -3.63 3.47 -16.84
CA VAL A 87 -2.55 4.43 -16.62
C VAL A 87 -1.27 3.98 -17.34
N LEU A 88 -0.92 2.70 -17.24
CA LEU A 88 0.22 2.08 -17.89
C LEU A 88 0.16 2.23 -19.41
N GLU A 89 -0.97 1.91 -20.01
CA GLU A 89 -1.17 1.97 -21.47
C GLU A 89 -1.18 3.39 -22.01
N ALA A 90 -1.72 4.35 -21.23
CA ALA A 90 -1.69 5.76 -21.59
C ALA A 90 -0.29 6.37 -21.42
N THR A 91 0.54 5.84 -20.52
CA THR A 91 1.88 6.37 -20.25
C THR A 91 2.76 6.27 -21.51
N GLY A 92 3.22 7.42 -21.99
CA GLY A 92 4.03 7.52 -23.21
C GLY A 92 3.25 7.43 -24.53
N LYS A 93 1.93 7.18 -24.49
CA LYS A 93 1.06 7.13 -25.70
C LYS A 93 -0.01 8.21 -25.72
N ASP A 94 -0.73 8.43 -24.63
CA ASP A 94 -1.83 9.40 -24.50
C ASP A 94 -1.63 10.29 -23.27
N VAL A 95 -0.61 11.15 -23.36
CA VAL A 95 -0.19 12.05 -22.27
C VAL A 95 -1.30 13.02 -21.85
N LYS A 96 -2.24 13.33 -22.76
CA LYS A 96 -3.36 14.25 -22.47
C LYS A 96 -4.39 13.63 -21.52
N LYS A 97 -4.64 12.32 -21.62
CA LYS A 97 -5.56 11.62 -20.71
C LYS A 97 -4.94 11.23 -19.38
N LEU A 98 -3.62 11.16 -19.31
CA LEU A 98 -2.90 10.69 -18.13
C LEU A 98 -3.32 11.40 -16.82
N PRO A 99 -3.47 12.74 -16.75
CA PRO A 99 -3.92 13.41 -15.52
C PRO A 99 -5.31 12.96 -15.06
N ILE A 100 -6.23 12.72 -15.99
CA ILE A 100 -7.60 12.29 -15.70
C ILE A 100 -7.60 10.85 -15.18
N LEU A 101 -6.82 9.97 -15.81
CA LEU A 101 -6.66 8.58 -15.37
C LEU A 101 -6.02 8.52 -13.98
N LYS A 102 -4.96 9.28 -13.72
CA LYS A 102 -4.35 9.38 -12.38
C LYS A 102 -5.35 9.87 -11.33
N LYS A 103 -6.17 10.87 -11.66
CA LYS A 103 -7.22 11.37 -10.76
C LYS A 103 -8.26 10.30 -10.44
N LYS A 104 -8.70 9.54 -11.47
CA LYS A 104 -9.60 8.39 -11.33
C LYS A 104 -9.01 7.34 -10.38
N VAL A 105 -7.75 6.94 -10.58
CA VAL A 105 -7.08 5.97 -9.70
C VAL A 105 -6.93 6.52 -8.29
N ASN A 106 -6.41 7.74 -8.12
CA ASN A 106 -6.26 8.36 -6.81
C ASN A 106 -7.57 8.38 -6.03
N SER A 107 -8.67 8.77 -6.68
CA SER A 107 -9.98 8.81 -6.05
C SER A 107 -10.46 7.41 -5.63
N PHE A 108 -10.21 6.37 -6.44
CA PHE A 108 -10.53 4.99 -6.05
C PHE A 108 -9.69 4.55 -4.84
N MET A 109 -8.38 4.79 -4.85
CA MET A 109 -7.48 4.32 -3.80
C MET A 109 -7.79 5.00 -2.46
N GLU A 110 -7.94 6.33 -2.46
CA GLU A 110 -8.29 7.10 -1.26
C GLU A 110 -9.57 6.58 -0.60
N ASN A 111 -10.60 6.30 -1.42
CA ASN A 111 -11.91 5.92 -0.91
C ASN A 111 -12.04 4.44 -0.55
N TYR A 112 -11.30 3.55 -1.20
CA TYR A 112 -11.56 2.11 -1.11
C TYR A 112 -10.34 1.26 -0.78
N HIS A 113 -9.14 1.61 -1.25
CA HIS A 113 -8.04 0.65 -1.28
C HIS A 113 -6.66 1.30 -1.32
N PHE A 114 -6.27 2.06 -0.30
CA PHE A 114 -4.90 2.60 -0.21
C PHE A 114 -4.01 1.73 0.68
N GLY A 115 -2.71 1.82 0.43
CA GLY A 115 -1.66 1.21 1.23
C GLY A 115 -0.86 2.25 2.02
N GLN A 116 -0.26 1.86 3.14
CA GLN A 116 0.78 2.63 3.80
C GLN A 116 1.99 1.75 4.13
N VAL A 117 3.19 2.26 3.88
CA VAL A 117 4.44 1.60 4.31
C VAL A 117 4.53 1.62 5.83
N ILE A 118 4.85 0.46 6.42
CA ILE A 118 4.99 0.29 7.87
C ILE A 118 6.31 -0.44 8.18
N THR A 119 6.79 -0.34 9.43
CA THR A 119 7.94 -1.12 9.89
C THR A 119 7.56 -2.56 10.23
N LEU A 120 8.56 -3.42 10.42
CA LEU A 120 8.35 -4.79 10.89
C LEU A 120 7.64 -4.80 12.26
N GLU A 121 8.05 -3.94 13.18
CA GLU A 121 7.47 -3.83 14.51
C GLU A 121 6.00 -3.43 14.46
N GLU A 122 5.66 -2.43 13.62
CA GLU A 122 4.28 -2.02 13.40
C GLU A 122 3.45 -3.17 12.80
N ALA A 123 4.01 -3.90 11.82
CA ALA A 123 3.34 -5.06 11.22
C ALA A 123 3.10 -6.19 12.25
N GLU A 124 4.07 -6.46 13.12
CA GLU A 124 3.93 -7.45 14.19
C GLU A 124 2.91 -7.03 15.25
N GLN A 125 2.81 -5.74 15.57
CA GLN A 125 1.77 -5.21 16.47
C GLN A 125 0.38 -5.36 15.87
N MET A 126 0.22 -5.13 14.56
CA MET A 126 -1.05 -5.33 13.87
C MET A 126 -1.51 -6.79 13.93
N LEU A 127 -0.59 -7.76 13.87
CA LEU A 127 -0.93 -9.18 13.99
C LEU A 127 -1.45 -9.58 15.38
N GLU A 128 -1.12 -8.84 16.44
CA GLU A 128 -1.58 -9.15 17.81
C GLU A 128 -3.06 -8.77 18.03
N ILE A 129 -3.55 -7.79 17.29
CA ILE A 129 -4.91 -7.23 17.49
C ILE A 129 -5.91 -7.70 16.43
N THR A 130 -5.49 -8.52 15.46
CA THR A 130 -6.34 -8.95 14.34
C THR A 130 -6.55 -10.46 14.34
N TYR A 131 -7.78 -10.86 14.01
CA TYR A 131 -8.14 -12.26 13.79
C TYR A 131 -9.37 -12.35 12.87
N PRO A 132 -9.46 -13.34 11.97
CA PRO A 132 -8.43 -14.33 11.62
C PRO A 132 -7.23 -13.74 10.85
N ILE A 133 -6.16 -14.52 10.72
CA ILE A 133 -4.98 -14.23 9.89
C ILE A 133 -4.82 -15.37 8.89
N GLY A 134 -4.55 -15.03 7.64
CA GLY A 134 -4.09 -16.03 6.68
C GLY A 134 -3.12 -15.47 5.66
N ILE A 135 -2.52 -16.38 4.91
CA ILE A 135 -1.55 -16.10 3.87
C ILE A 135 -2.04 -16.66 2.55
N MET A 136 -1.77 -15.92 1.48
CA MET A 136 -2.27 -16.21 0.14
C MET A 136 -1.29 -15.72 -0.92
N GLU A 137 -1.52 -16.20 -2.15
CA GLU A 137 -0.75 -15.76 -3.32
C GLU A 137 -1.01 -14.27 -3.59
N CYS A 138 0.07 -13.54 -3.82
CA CYS A 138 0.03 -12.12 -4.10
C CYS A 138 -0.48 -11.89 -5.52
N ILE A 139 -1.62 -11.22 -5.64
CA ILE A 139 -2.22 -10.86 -6.92
C ILE A 139 -1.27 -10.05 -7.80
N CYS A 140 -0.50 -9.11 -7.24
CA CYS A 140 0.47 -8.35 -8.03
C CYS A 140 1.52 -9.26 -8.67
N LYS A 141 2.04 -10.26 -7.94
CA LYS A 141 3.02 -11.22 -8.48
C LYS A 141 2.38 -12.12 -9.53
N ARG A 142 1.13 -12.54 -9.30
CA ARG A 142 0.36 -13.35 -10.24
C ARG A 142 0.13 -12.62 -11.56
N GLU A 143 -0.40 -11.40 -11.52
CA GLU A 143 -0.74 -10.62 -12.72
C GLU A 143 0.50 -10.13 -13.46
N SER A 144 1.54 -9.67 -12.74
CA SER A 144 2.71 -9.08 -13.40
C SER A 144 3.81 -10.09 -13.77
N ARG A 145 3.86 -11.25 -13.12
CA ARG A 145 4.91 -12.27 -13.33
C ARG A 145 4.40 -13.66 -13.66
N GLY A 146 3.08 -13.88 -13.69
CA GLY A 146 2.49 -15.20 -13.96
C GLY A 146 2.80 -16.23 -12.87
N MET A 147 3.05 -15.81 -11.62
CA MET A 147 3.45 -16.69 -10.52
C MET A 147 2.25 -17.43 -9.89
N TYR A 148 1.53 -18.22 -10.69
CA TYR A 148 0.43 -19.07 -10.20
C TYR A 148 0.99 -20.33 -9.51
N LYS A 149 0.38 -20.76 -8.39
CA LYS A 149 0.77 -21.98 -7.67
C LYS A 149 2.24 -21.99 -7.26
N ASN A 150 2.72 -20.86 -6.75
CA ASN A 150 4.13 -20.65 -6.44
C ASN A 150 4.29 -20.16 -4.99
N ASP A 151 5.10 -20.87 -4.20
CA ASP A 151 5.35 -20.52 -2.80
C ASP A 151 6.02 -19.14 -2.63
N ASP A 152 6.84 -18.69 -3.58
CA ASP A 152 7.41 -17.33 -3.58
C ASP A 152 6.36 -16.24 -3.87
N ALA A 153 5.17 -16.62 -4.34
CA ALA A 153 4.03 -15.74 -4.47
C ALA A 153 3.25 -15.58 -3.17
N MET A 154 3.45 -16.43 -2.15
CA MET A 154 2.75 -16.40 -0.86
C MET A 154 3.25 -15.26 0.04
N THR A 155 3.09 -14.02 -0.41
CA THR A 155 3.59 -12.80 0.27
C THR A 155 2.48 -11.86 0.72
N CYS A 156 1.21 -12.22 0.50
CA CYS A 156 0.07 -11.43 0.95
C CYS A 156 -0.51 -12.07 2.22
N LEU A 157 -0.54 -11.31 3.32
CA LEU A 157 -1.29 -11.69 4.51
C LEU A 157 -2.65 -11.02 4.45
N SER A 158 -3.72 -11.79 4.51
CA SER A 158 -5.05 -11.24 4.72
C SER A 158 -5.41 -11.23 6.20
N LEU A 159 -6.13 -10.19 6.61
CA LEU A 159 -6.45 -9.88 8.00
C LEU A 159 -7.95 -9.70 8.21
N GLY A 160 -8.44 -10.23 9.34
CA GLY A 160 -9.77 -9.98 9.87
C GLY A 160 -10.89 -10.71 9.12
N VAL A 161 -12.13 -10.40 9.49
CA VAL A 161 -13.35 -11.07 8.98
C VAL A 161 -13.57 -10.89 7.47
N GLY A 162 -12.91 -9.90 6.87
CA GLY A 162 -12.83 -9.72 5.43
C GLY A 162 -12.27 -10.94 4.70
N ILE A 163 -11.50 -11.79 5.39
CA ILE A 163 -10.97 -13.04 4.84
C ILE A 163 -12.08 -13.92 4.24
N TYR A 164 -13.24 -14.00 4.89
CA TYR A 164 -14.36 -14.83 4.42
C TYR A 164 -15.01 -14.30 3.13
N LYS A 165 -14.74 -13.04 2.75
CA LYS A 165 -15.19 -12.53 1.45
C LYS A 165 -14.37 -13.09 0.29
N TRP A 166 -13.13 -13.53 0.54
CA TRP A 166 -12.26 -14.08 -0.50
C TRP A 166 -12.77 -15.40 -1.06
N GLU A 167 -13.60 -16.15 -0.33
CA GLU A 167 -14.25 -17.38 -0.82
C GLU A 167 -15.05 -17.14 -2.12
N ARG A 168 -15.51 -15.90 -2.35
CA ARG A 168 -16.20 -15.50 -3.59
C ARG A 168 -15.30 -15.53 -4.82
N TRP A 169 -13.98 -15.53 -4.62
CA TRP A 169 -12.97 -15.47 -5.66
C TRP A 169 -12.08 -16.72 -5.56
N PRO A 170 -12.55 -17.88 -6.08
CA PRO A 170 -11.89 -19.17 -5.86
C PRO A 170 -10.43 -19.22 -6.33
N GLU A 171 -10.08 -18.46 -7.37
CA GLU A 171 -8.69 -18.37 -7.85
C GLU A 171 -7.77 -17.61 -6.89
N THR A 172 -8.31 -16.64 -6.17
CA THR A 172 -7.60 -15.83 -5.16
C THR A 172 -7.55 -16.57 -3.81
N PHE A 173 -8.60 -17.31 -3.46
CA PHE A 173 -8.64 -18.16 -2.25
C PHE A 173 -7.92 -19.50 -2.42
N ARG A 174 -7.54 -19.87 -3.66
CA ARG A 174 -6.77 -21.08 -3.93
C ARG A 174 -5.42 -21.00 -3.20
N ASN A 175 -5.05 -22.07 -2.49
CA ASN A 175 -3.85 -22.16 -1.66
C ASN A 175 -3.81 -21.25 -0.42
N PHE A 176 -4.95 -20.66 -0.03
CA PHE A 176 -5.05 -19.90 1.21
C PHE A 176 -4.72 -20.77 2.43
N GLN A 177 -3.93 -20.24 3.37
CA GLN A 177 -3.58 -20.92 4.61
C GLN A 177 -3.87 -20.01 5.79
N PHE A 178 -4.62 -20.49 6.77
CA PHE A 178 -4.76 -19.81 8.05
C PHE A 178 -3.46 -19.92 8.84
N LEU A 179 -3.09 -18.85 9.53
CA LEU A 179 -1.90 -18.79 10.36
C LEU A 179 -2.28 -18.38 11.78
N SER A 180 -1.60 -18.96 12.76
CA SER A 180 -1.51 -18.38 14.09
C SER A 180 -0.72 -17.06 14.04
N VAL A 181 -0.89 -16.22 15.07
CA VAL A 181 -0.09 -14.99 15.23
C VAL A 181 1.41 -15.30 15.19
N LYS A 182 1.84 -16.39 15.83
CA LYS A 182 3.25 -16.81 15.85
C LYS A 182 3.77 -17.15 14.45
N GLU A 183 3.03 -17.93 13.67
CA GLU A 183 3.41 -18.29 12.30
C GLU A 183 3.42 -17.06 11.38
N ALA A 184 2.44 -16.17 11.52
CA ALA A 184 2.38 -14.93 10.76
C ALA A 184 3.58 -14.01 11.05
N LYS A 185 3.98 -13.86 12.32
CA LYS A 185 5.20 -13.11 12.68
C LYS A 185 6.47 -13.75 12.11
N GLN A 186 6.57 -15.07 12.11
CA GLN A 186 7.69 -15.77 11.48
C GLN A 186 7.75 -15.50 9.97
N ARG A 187 6.59 -15.44 9.30
CA ARG A 187 6.49 -15.04 7.89
C ARG A 187 6.94 -13.59 7.67
N LEU A 188 6.47 -12.63 8.48
CA LEU A 188 6.91 -11.24 8.39
C LEU A 188 8.44 -11.11 8.52
N ARG A 189 9.05 -11.74 9.53
CA ARG A 189 10.51 -11.75 9.71
C ARG A 189 11.24 -12.42 8.55
N HIS A 190 10.65 -13.43 7.92
CA HIS A 190 11.23 -14.05 6.72
C HIS A 190 11.27 -13.06 5.55
N PHE A 191 10.19 -12.29 5.34
CA PHE A 191 10.14 -11.27 4.30
C PHE A 191 11.09 -10.10 4.58
N ASP A 192 11.16 -9.63 5.83
CA ASP A 192 12.09 -8.56 6.23
C ASP A 192 13.56 -8.95 5.96
N ARG A 193 13.95 -10.19 6.28
CA ARG A 193 15.29 -10.71 5.96
C ARG A 193 15.59 -10.75 4.45
N ARG A 194 14.57 -10.88 3.61
CA ARG A 194 14.70 -10.86 2.14
C ARG A 194 14.73 -9.44 1.58
N GLY A 195 14.54 -8.41 2.41
CA GLY A 195 14.49 -7.02 1.96
C GLY A 195 13.11 -6.56 1.49
N ASN A 196 12.05 -7.35 1.72
CA ASN A 196 10.69 -6.98 1.34
C ASN A 196 10.17 -5.81 2.18
N VAL A 197 9.32 -4.98 1.60
CA VAL A 197 8.69 -3.85 2.28
C VAL A 197 7.31 -4.25 2.79
N HIS A 198 7.07 -4.06 4.08
CA HIS A 198 5.76 -4.26 4.69
C HIS A 198 4.85 -3.07 4.41
N THR A 199 3.65 -3.35 3.92
CA THR A 199 2.63 -2.34 3.61
C THR A 199 1.28 -2.80 4.11
N LEU A 200 0.54 -1.92 4.78
CA LEU A 200 -0.79 -2.19 5.30
C LEU A 200 -1.84 -1.62 4.35
N TRP A 201 -2.86 -2.42 4.02
CA TRP A 201 -3.86 -2.10 2.99
C TRP A 201 -5.28 -2.10 3.53
N THR A 202 -6.04 -1.09 3.11
CA THR A 202 -7.48 -1.03 3.35
C THR A 202 -8.26 -1.77 2.28
N PHE A 203 -9.41 -2.35 2.63
CA PHE A 203 -10.35 -2.99 1.71
C PHE A 203 -11.74 -2.47 2.04
N TYR A 204 -12.19 -1.45 1.30
CA TYR A 204 -13.23 -0.52 1.71
C TYR A 204 -12.78 0.28 2.93
N THR A 205 -11.93 1.30 2.70
CA THR A 205 -11.50 2.28 3.71
C THR A 205 -12.67 2.65 4.59
N PRO A 206 -12.57 2.46 5.91
CA PRO A 206 -11.38 2.32 6.76
C PRO A 206 -10.92 0.87 7.06
N TYR A 207 -11.61 -0.14 6.52
CA TYR A 207 -11.40 -1.53 6.95
C TYR A 207 -10.01 -2.03 6.52
N ILE A 208 -9.18 -2.44 7.48
CA ILE A 208 -7.87 -3.05 7.22
C ILE A 208 -8.08 -4.52 6.86
N GLY A 209 -7.64 -4.92 5.68
CA GLY A 209 -7.87 -6.29 5.18
C GLY A 209 -6.61 -7.06 4.81
N GLY A 210 -5.43 -6.42 4.80
CA GLY A 210 -4.20 -7.12 4.48
C GLY A 210 -2.90 -6.39 4.81
N ILE A 211 -1.85 -7.19 4.97
CA ILE A 211 -0.45 -6.77 4.95
C ILE A 211 0.19 -7.38 3.70
N CYS A 212 0.69 -6.54 2.81
CA CYS A 212 1.47 -6.98 1.67
C CYS A 212 2.97 -6.89 1.98
N ASN A 213 3.71 -7.93 1.62
CA ASN A 213 5.15 -8.04 1.81
C ASN A 213 5.85 -7.89 0.45
N CYS A 214 5.99 -6.65 0.02
CA CYS A 214 6.21 -6.28 -1.37
C CYS A 214 7.69 -6.17 -1.77
N GLU A 215 7.94 -6.27 -3.06
CA GLU A 215 9.23 -5.97 -3.68
C GLU A 215 9.05 -5.19 -4.98
N TYR A 216 9.87 -4.16 -5.20
CA TYR A 216 10.03 -3.51 -6.49
C TYR A 216 10.94 -4.37 -7.40
N PRO A 217 10.62 -4.56 -8.69
CA PRO A 217 9.55 -3.91 -9.46
C PRO A 217 8.28 -4.78 -9.64
N THR A 218 8.01 -5.75 -8.76
CA THR A 218 6.87 -6.66 -8.97
C THR A 218 5.58 -6.10 -8.37
N CYS A 219 5.66 -5.32 -7.28
CA CYS A 219 4.50 -4.74 -6.64
C CYS A 219 3.86 -3.61 -7.46
N LEU A 220 2.57 -3.75 -7.81
CA LEU A 220 1.81 -2.70 -8.48
C LEU A 220 1.60 -1.47 -7.58
N GLY A 221 1.50 -1.65 -6.26
CA GLY A 221 1.40 -0.55 -5.31
C GLY A 221 2.65 0.35 -5.31
N ILE A 222 3.83 -0.26 -5.13
CA ILE A 222 5.11 0.46 -5.15
C ILE A 222 5.34 1.09 -6.53
N ARG A 223 5.12 0.35 -7.61
CA ARG A 223 5.28 0.86 -8.98
C ARG A 223 4.31 1.99 -9.30
N GLY A 224 3.04 1.85 -8.92
CA GLY A 224 2.02 2.87 -9.09
C GLY A 224 2.45 4.20 -8.48
N ARG A 225 3.06 4.14 -7.29
CA ARG A 225 3.56 5.34 -6.61
C ARG A 225 4.87 5.87 -7.19
N ILE A 226 5.85 5.02 -7.47
CA ILE A 226 7.20 5.46 -7.90
C ILE A 226 7.25 5.77 -9.39
N ASP A 227 6.75 4.88 -10.23
CA ASP A 227 6.90 4.95 -11.69
C ASP A 227 5.86 5.89 -12.31
N TYR A 228 4.66 5.93 -11.72
CA TYR A 228 3.50 6.63 -12.30
C TYR A 228 3.02 7.82 -11.47
N ASP A 229 3.62 8.11 -10.32
CA ASP A 229 3.27 9.26 -9.48
C ASP A 229 1.76 9.35 -9.18
N VAL A 230 1.19 8.22 -8.77
CA VAL A 230 -0.19 8.13 -8.28
C VAL A 230 -0.13 8.10 -6.75
N SER A 231 -0.30 9.26 -6.12
CA SER A 231 0.00 9.50 -4.71
C SER A 231 -0.79 8.60 -3.75
N GLU A 232 -2.09 8.44 -4.00
CA GLU A 232 -3.00 7.80 -3.03
C GLU A 232 -2.89 6.27 -3.01
N ILE A 233 -2.11 5.66 -3.92
CA ILE A 233 -1.90 4.21 -3.92
C ILE A 233 -1.15 3.76 -2.67
N LEU A 234 -0.01 4.41 -2.40
CA LEU A 234 0.90 4.00 -1.34
C LEU A 234 1.46 5.21 -0.63
N LEU A 235 1.01 5.39 0.60
CA LEU A 235 1.49 6.42 1.51
C LEU A 235 2.83 6.01 2.12
N LYS A 236 3.67 7.00 2.40
CA LYS A 236 4.90 6.85 3.16
C LYS A 236 4.60 6.50 4.62
N GLY A 237 5.53 5.78 5.23
CA GLY A 237 5.47 5.43 6.64
C GLY A 237 5.72 6.64 7.55
N GLU A 238 5.35 6.46 8.82
CA GLU A 238 5.44 7.47 9.87
C GLU A 238 6.89 7.78 10.27
N TYR A 239 7.85 6.97 9.82
CA TYR A 239 9.28 7.16 10.05
C TYR A 239 10.03 7.51 8.76
N CYS A 240 11.25 8.03 8.94
CA CYS A 240 12.20 8.29 7.87
C CYS A 240 13.59 7.84 8.31
N ALA A 241 14.35 7.24 7.40
CA ALA A 241 15.74 6.89 7.66
C ALA A 241 16.64 8.14 7.69
N LYS A 242 17.53 8.20 8.67
CA LYS A 242 18.53 9.26 8.86
C LYS A 242 19.91 8.63 9.07
N PRO A 243 20.95 9.04 8.31
CA PRO A 243 22.29 8.47 8.48
C PRO A 243 22.96 8.98 9.76
N VAL A 244 23.66 8.08 10.45
CA VAL A 244 24.60 8.40 11.55
C VAL A 244 26.01 8.36 10.96
N HIS A 245 26.51 9.53 10.55
CA HIS A 245 27.74 9.61 9.75
C HIS A 245 28.98 9.04 10.46
N ASP A 246 29.06 9.13 11.78
CA ASP A 246 30.21 8.64 12.55
C ASP A 246 30.32 7.12 12.53
N LYS A 247 29.18 6.42 12.49
CA LYS A 247 29.11 4.95 12.40
C LYS A 247 29.24 4.44 10.96
N CYS A 248 28.97 5.28 9.96
CA CYS A 248 28.94 4.87 8.56
C CYS A 248 30.36 4.67 8.00
N ILE A 249 30.70 3.47 7.55
CA ILE A 249 32.00 3.19 6.92
C ILE A 249 31.99 3.29 5.39
N GLY A 250 30.86 3.63 4.78
CA GLY A 250 30.73 3.77 3.33
C GLY A 250 30.61 2.46 2.53
N CYS A 251 30.30 1.33 3.17
CA CYS A 251 30.23 0.02 2.49
C CYS A 251 29.13 -0.10 1.43
N GLY A 252 28.07 0.73 1.49
CA GLY A 252 27.00 0.75 0.51
C GLY A 252 25.97 -0.39 0.57
N GLU A 253 26.10 -1.37 1.48
CA GLU A 253 25.17 -2.51 1.60
C GLU A 253 23.71 -2.05 1.76
N CYS A 254 23.46 -1.06 2.63
CA CYS A 254 22.13 -0.49 2.83
C CYS A 254 21.47 0.12 1.57
N ILE A 255 22.25 0.50 0.55
CA ILE A 255 21.72 1.05 -0.70
C ILE A 255 20.96 -0.04 -1.49
N THR A 256 21.40 -1.30 -1.43
CA THR A 256 20.78 -2.41 -2.18
C THR A 256 19.38 -2.74 -1.66
N PHE A 257 19.10 -2.45 -0.39
CA PHE A 257 17.79 -2.63 0.24
C PHE A 257 16.82 -1.47 -0.03
N CYS A 258 17.29 -0.35 -0.58
CA CYS A 258 16.44 0.80 -0.86
C CYS A 258 15.66 0.61 -2.17
N GLN A 259 14.42 0.16 -2.06
CA GLN A 259 13.52 -0.01 -3.22
C GLN A 259 12.94 1.30 -3.78
N PHE A 260 13.19 2.44 -3.11
CA PHE A 260 12.57 3.74 -3.40
C PHE A 260 13.54 4.77 -4.00
N GLY A 261 14.78 4.37 -4.29
CA GLY A 261 15.80 5.28 -4.85
C GLY A 261 16.14 6.47 -3.94
N ALA A 262 16.02 6.28 -2.62
CA ALA A 262 16.27 7.32 -1.63
C ALA A 262 17.74 7.40 -1.18
N MET A 263 18.60 6.44 -1.54
CA MET A 263 19.95 6.32 -1.01
C MET A 263 21.01 6.42 -2.11
N SER A 264 22.15 7.04 -1.77
CA SER A 264 23.29 7.24 -2.67
C SER A 264 24.60 7.25 -1.89
N LEU A 265 25.69 6.74 -2.47
CA LEU A 265 27.02 6.84 -1.87
C LEU A 265 27.67 8.19 -2.24
N GLN A 266 28.02 9.00 -1.25
CA GLN A 266 28.85 10.19 -1.44
C GLN A 266 30.32 9.78 -1.45
N VAL A 267 30.86 9.55 -2.65
CA VAL A 267 32.23 9.07 -2.85
C VAL A 267 33.28 9.99 -2.20
N SER A 268 33.10 11.31 -2.30
CA SER A 268 34.04 12.29 -1.73
C SER A 268 34.16 12.23 -0.20
N ARG A 269 33.13 11.76 0.49
CA ARG A 269 33.11 11.62 1.96
C ARG A 269 33.22 10.17 2.40
N ASN A 270 33.13 9.22 1.47
CA ASN A 270 32.93 7.80 1.73
C ASN A 270 31.79 7.55 2.74
N LYS A 271 30.65 8.23 2.56
CA LYS A 271 29.47 8.10 3.43
C LYS A 271 28.21 7.89 2.60
N VAL A 272 27.25 7.17 3.15
CA VAL A 272 25.93 7.05 2.56
C VAL A 272 25.12 8.30 2.87
N ASN A 273 24.43 8.81 1.85
CA ASN A 273 23.48 9.91 1.94
C ASN A 273 22.06 9.39 1.69
N ILE A 274 21.10 9.93 2.44
CA ILE A 274 19.69 9.56 2.36
C ILE A 274 18.87 10.80 2.00
N ASN A 275 18.19 10.76 0.86
CA ASN A 275 17.17 11.73 0.50
C ASN A 275 15.88 11.41 1.26
N MET A 276 15.66 12.13 2.35
CA MET A 276 14.52 11.92 3.25
C MET A 276 13.16 12.19 2.58
N ASN A 277 13.10 13.07 1.57
CA ASN A 277 11.86 13.33 0.82
C ASN A 277 11.46 12.10 -0.02
N LYS A 278 12.45 11.37 -0.55
CA LYS A 278 12.22 10.11 -1.27
C LYS A 278 12.03 8.91 -0.35
N CYS A 279 12.48 8.98 0.91
CA CYS A 279 12.34 7.88 1.85
C CYS A 279 10.87 7.55 2.16
N PHE A 280 10.52 6.27 2.10
CA PHE A 280 9.19 5.75 2.43
C PHE A 280 9.08 5.19 3.84
N GLY A 281 10.17 5.16 4.63
CA GLY A 281 10.11 4.75 6.02
C GLY A 281 10.04 3.23 6.26
N CYS A 282 10.37 2.39 5.28
CA CYS A 282 10.26 0.92 5.37
C CYS A 282 11.27 0.22 6.30
N ALA A 283 12.19 0.97 6.92
CA ALA A 283 13.26 0.48 7.80
C ALA A 283 14.27 -0.55 7.22
N GLN A 284 14.08 -1.07 5.99
CA GLN A 284 14.97 -2.10 5.41
C GLN A 284 16.46 -1.72 5.45
N CYS A 285 16.80 -0.48 5.13
CA CYS A 285 18.19 -0.02 5.22
C CYS A 285 18.77 -0.05 6.65
N ALA A 286 17.95 0.24 7.67
CA ALA A 286 18.37 0.22 9.06
C ALA A 286 18.52 -1.22 9.57
N ASN A 287 17.55 -2.09 9.26
CA ASN A 287 17.53 -3.50 9.67
C ASN A 287 18.75 -4.28 9.12
N HIS A 288 19.24 -3.90 7.94
CA HIS A 288 20.36 -4.57 7.28
C HIS A 288 21.71 -3.83 7.43
N CYS A 289 21.79 -2.76 8.23
CA CYS A 289 23.05 -2.07 8.47
C CYS A 289 23.81 -2.70 9.64
N ARG A 290 24.83 -3.51 9.35
CA ARG A 290 25.69 -4.17 10.38
C ARG A 290 26.46 -3.20 11.28
N HIS A 291 26.59 -1.95 10.86
CA HIS A 291 27.27 -0.89 11.61
C HIS A 291 26.29 0.03 12.35
N GLU A 292 24.98 -0.24 12.29
CA GLU A 292 23.94 0.56 12.93
C GLU A 292 24.04 2.05 12.57
N ALA A 293 24.42 2.33 11.32
CA ALA A 293 24.72 3.67 10.84
C ALA A 293 23.48 4.40 10.30
N ILE A 294 22.28 3.89 10.58
CA ILE A 294 21.00 4.44 10.12
C ILE A 294 20.01 4.37 11.27
N GLU A 295 19.43 5.52 11.60
CA GLU A 295 18.37 5.65 12.59
C GLU A 295 17.03 5.92 11.89
N MET A 296 15.95 5.42 12.48
CA MET A 296 14.58 5.74 12.06
C MET A 296 14.06 6.87 12.93
N VAL A 297 13.83 8.04 12.33
CA VAL A 297 13.28 9.22 13.01
C VAL A 297 11.83 9.42 12.63
N GLU A 298 11.03 10.00 13.53
CA GLU A 298 9.63 10.31 13.23
C GLU A 298 9.52 11.39 12.15
N ARG A 299 8.69 11.14 11.15
CA ARG A 299 8.43 12.04 10.03
C ARG A 299 7.79 13.36 10.49
N MET A 300 6.94 13.30 11.51
CA MET A 300 6.18 14.47 12.02
C MET A 300 7.02 15.52 12.73
N THR A 301 8.04 15.05 13.44
CA THR A 301 8.91 15.90 14.26
C THR A 301 10.15 16.33 13.47
N THR A 302 10.41 15.70 12.32
CA THR A 302 11.51 16.06 11.43
C THR A 302 11.15 17.28 10.56
N PRO A 303 11.93 18.39 10.64
CA PRO A 303 11.68 19.58 9.82
C PRO A 303 11.67 19.27 8.32
N GLY A 304 10.69 19.84 7.61
CA GLY A 304 10.56 19.69 6.15
C GLY A 304 9.93 18.37 5.68
N LEU A 305 9.61 17.42 6.56
CA LEU A 305 9.00 16.14 6.18
C LEU A 305 7.54 15.98 6.59
N ARG A 306 7.01 16.90 7.42
CA ARG A 306 5.67 16.81 8.01
C ARG A 306 4.55 16.61 6.97
N ASP A 307 4.70 17.23 5.80
CA ASP A 307 3.66 17.23 4.75
C ASP A 307 4.02 16.31 3.56
N ILE A 308 5.07 15.48 3.70
CA ILE A 308 5.57 14.61 2.63
C ILE A 308 5.13 13.17 2.88
N TRP A 309 3.98 12.79 2.32
CA TRP A 309 3.31 11.48 2.46
C TRP A 309 3.17 10.70 1.15
#